data_AF-A0AAV3XJG0-F1
#
_entry.id   AF-A0AAV3XJG0-F1
#
_cell.length_a   1.000
_cell.length_b   1.000
_cell.length_c   1.000
_cell.angle_alpha   90.00
_cell.angle_beta   90.00
_cell.angle_gamma   90.00
#
_symmetry.space_group_name_H-M   'P 1'
#
loop_
_entity.id
_entity.type
_entity.pdbx_description
1 polymer ?
#
loop_
_entity_poly.entity_id
_entity_poly.type
_entity_poly.pdbx_seq_one_letter_code
_entity_poly.pdbx_strand_id
1 'polypeptide(L)' 'MLSCFILSYWATKMYLPIFIIRLDERTGDMFFLAGEETEIIIPPNGRWRYAL' A
#
# COMPACT_ATOMS: atom_id res chain seq x y z
N MET A 1 -1.03 -8.65 5.03
CA MET A 1 -0.52 -7.84 6.16
C MET A 1 0.99 -7.58 6.08
N LEU A 2 1.84 -8.60 5.90
CA LEU A 2 3.30 -8.43 5.79
C LEU A 2 3.74 -7.46 4.67
N SER A 3 3.17 -7.58 3.47
CA SER A 3 3.49 -6.67 2.34
C SER A 3 3.20 -5.21 2.67
N CYS A 4 2.12 -4.93 3.40
CA CYS A 4 1.78 -3.58 3.85
C CYS A 4 2.85 -3.03 4.81
N PHE A 5 3.31 -3.83 5.78
CA PHE A 5 4.40 -3.42 6.67
C PHE A 5 5.70 -3.12 5.92
N ILE A 6 6.08 -3.99 4.98
CA ILE A 6 7.30 -3.81 4.19
C ILE A 6 7.22 -2.54 3.34
N LEU A 7 6.08 -2.31 2.68
CA LEU A 7 5.86 -1.10 1.89
C LEU A 7 5.85 0.17 2.75
N SER A 8 5.24 0.13 3.95
CA SER A 8 5.30 1.22 4.91
C SER A 8 6.74 1.53 5.34
N TYR A 9 7.53 0.50 5.62
CA TYR A 9 8.95 0.65 5.96
C TYR A 9 9.73 1.34 4.82
N TRP A 10 9.53 0.91 3.57
CA TRP A 10 10.21 1.50 2.42
C TRP A 10 9.75 2.93 2.14
N ALA A 11 8.44 3.20 2.19
CA ALA A 11 7.90 4.55 2.02
C ALA A 11 8.51 5.51 3.05
N THR A 12 8.51 5.13 4.33
CA THR A 12 9.10 5.97 5.39
C THR A 12 10.61 6.11 5.29
N LYS A 13 11.34 5.07 4.87
CA LYS A 13 12.79 5.13 4.53
C LYS A 13 13.10 6.12 3.42
N MET A 14 12.18 6.31 2.48
CA MET A 14 12.27 7.27 1.38
C MET A 14 11.70 8.64 1.72
N TYR A 15 11.34 8.89 2.99
CA TYR A 15 10.67 10.11 3.44
C TYR A 15 9.33 10.38 2.71
N LEU A 16 8.69 9.33 2.17
CA LEU A 16 7.36 9.42 1.60
C LEU A 16 6.33 9.30 2.72
N PRO A 17 5.49 10.32 2.96
CA PRO A 17 4.42 10.24 3.93
C PRO A 17 3.38 9.22 3.45
N ILE A 18 2.90 8.37 4.34
CA ILE A 18 1.80 7.45 4.06
C ILE A 18 0.50 8.16 4.45
N PHE A 19 -0.32 8.49 3.47
CA PHE A 19 -1.55 9.27 3.66
C PHE A 19 -2.73 8.39 4.06
N ILE A 20 -2.95 7.30 3.34
CA ILE A 20 -4.05 6.38 3.64
C ILE A 20 -3.65 4.93 3.35
N ILE A 21 -4.10 4.03 4.23
CA ILE A 21 -4.12 2.59 3.99
C ILE A 21 -5.53 2.13 4.28
N ARG A 22 -6.21 1.52 3.30
CA ARG A 22 -7.60 1.07 3.44
C ARG A 22 -7.73 -0.37 2.96
N LEU A 23 -8.36 -1.21 3.76
CA LEU A 23 -8.81 -2.54 3.35
C LEU A 23 -10.19 -2.42 2.68
N ASP A 24 -10.35 -2.99 1.50
CA ASP A 24 -11.65 -3.28 0.90
C ASP A 24 -12.16 -4.61 1.47
N GLU A 25 -13.18 -4.56 2.31
CA GLU A 25 -13.76 -5.75 2.97
C GLU A 25 -14.43 -6.72 1.98
N ARG A 26 -14.79 -6.26 0.78
CA ARG A 26 -15.45 -7.11 -0.23
C ARG A 26 -14.45 -8.04 -0.94
N THR A 27 -13.25 -7.54 -1.21
CA THR A 27 -12.22 -8.23 -2.01
C THR A 27 -11.04 -8.69 -1.16
N GLY A 28 -10.82 -8.06 -0.01
CA GLY A 28 -9.63 -8.21 0.80
C GLY A 28 -8.41 -7.45 0.28
N ASP A 29 -8.58 -6.63 -0.77
CA ASP A 29 -7.51 -5.80 -1.32
C ASP A 29 -7.21 -4.63 -0.37
N MET A 30 -5.93 -4.34 -0.15
CA MET A 30 -5.52 -3.11 0.53
C MET A 30 -5.09 -2.07 -0.49
N PHE A 31 -5.68 -0.88 -0.40
CA PHE A 31 -5.21 0.31 -1.06
C PHE A 31 -4.21 1.05 -0.17
N PHE A 32 -3.10 1.49 -0.74
CA PHE A 32 -1.99 2.15 -0.06
C PHE A 32 -1.60 3.39 -0.85
N LEU A 33 -1.75 4.57 -0.25
CA LEU A 33 -1.38 5.85 -0.85
C LEU A 33 -0.26 6.48 -0.03
N ALA A 34 0.86 6.77 -0.69
CA ALA A 34 1.99 7.49 -0.12
C ALA A 34 2.55 8.53 -1.10
N GLY A 35 3.13 9.60 -0.58
CA GLY A 35 3.63 10.70 -1.40
C GLY A 35 2.56 11.29 -2.32
N GLU A 36 2.98 12.01 -3.36
CA GLU A 36 2.05 12.72 -4.26
C GLU A 36 1.34 11.78 -5.24
N GLU A 37 1.99 10.69 -5.68
CA GLU A 37 1.49 9.84 -6.77
C GLU A 37 1.71 8.34 -6.54
N THR A 38 2.19 7.91 -5.37
CA THR A 38 2.42 6.47 -5.12
C THR A 38 1.15 5.80 -4.63
N GLU A 39 0.42 5.22 -5.56
CA GLU A 39 -0.76 4.39 -5.30
C GLU A 39 -0.45 2.91 -5.52
N ILE A 40 -0.70 2.08 -4.51
CA ILE A 40 -0.41 0.66 -4.53
C ILE A 40 -1.65 -0.12 -4.12
N ILE A 41 -1.93 -1.20 -4.86
CA ILE A 41 -2.92 -2.22 -4.50
C ILE A 41 -2.17 -3.45 -4.00
N ILE A 42 -2.53 -3.93 -2.83
CA ILE A 42 -1.99 -5.13 -2.19
C ILE A 42 -3.13 -6.16 -2.07
N PRO A 43 -3.23 -7.12 -3.00
CA PRO A 43 -4.23 -8.18 -2.90
C PRO A 43 -3.96 -9.13 -1.71
N PRO A 44 -4.92 -9.98 -1.32
CA PRO A 44 -4.76 -10.94 -0.22
C PRO A 44 -3.54 -11.86 -0.37
N ASN A 45 -3.15 -12.17 -1.60
CA ASN A 45 -1.97 -12.98 -1.91
C ASN A 45 -0.62 -12.25 -1.66
N GLY A 46 -0.65 -10.96 -1.32
CA GLY A 46 0.51 -10.14 -0.98
C GLY A 46 1.34 -9.64 -2.17
N ARG A 47 0.99 -10.01 -3.41
CA ARG A 47 1.67 -9.57 -4.64
C ARG A 47 1.13 -8.21 -5.06
N TRP A 48 1.76 -7.16 -4.54
CA TRP A 48 1.35 -5.79 -4.78
C TRP A 48 1.63 -5.33 -6.22
N ARG A 49 0.89 -4.32 -6.65
CA ARG A 49 1.04 -3.63 -7.94
C ARG A 49 0.70 -2.15 -7.78
N TYR A 50 1.22 -1.31 -8.66
CA TYR A 50 0.75 0.08 -8.74
C TYR A 50 -0.73 0.12 -9.15
N ALA A 51 -1.48 1.06 -8.58
CA ALA A 51 -2.75 1.46 -9.16
C ALA A 51 -2.44 2.22 -10.46
N LEU A 52 -3.17 1.89 -11.54
CA LEU A 52 -3.05 2.55 -12.84
C LEU A 52 -3.85 3.85 -12.86
#